data_AF-A0A366MJA9-F1
#
_entry.id   AF-A0A366MJA9-F1
#
_cell.length_a   1.000
_cell.length_b   1.000
_cell.length_c   1.000
_cell.angle_alpha   90.00
_cell.angle_beta   90.00
_cell.angle_gamma   90.00
#
_symmetry.space_group_name_H-M   'P 1'
#
loop_
_entity.id
_entity.type
_entity.pdbx_description
1 polymer ?
#
loop_
_entity_poly.entity_id
_entity_poly.type
_entity_poly.pdbx_seq_one_letter_code
_entity_poly.pdbx_strand_id
1 'polypeptide(L)'
;MDYSEFEKAVEMFGILTRISKKDLKNKYLKLSKKYHPDMPDGSHEKFTELKKSYDLLCQYMDNYSYSFEIEEFKHQFPSFTSYKNWVK
;
A
#
# COMPACT_ATOMS: atom_id res chain seq x y z
N MET A 1 11.05 8.31 -8.99
CA MET A 1 11.00 7.48 -7.78
C MET A 1 12.26 6.64 -7.77
N ASP A 2 13.03 6.68 -6.69
CA ASP A 2 14.21 5.83 -6.54
C ASP A 2 13.78 4.45 -6.02
N TYR A 3 14.32 3.37 -6.62
CA TYR A 3 13.95 2.01 -6.25
C TYR A 3 14.45 1.62 -4.84
N SER A 4 15.61 2.13 -4.41
CA SER A 4 16.14 1.85 -3.07
C SER A 4 15.26 2.48 -1.99
N GLU A 5 14.76 3.70 -2.22
CA GLU A 5 13.80 4.33 -1.31
C GLU A 5 12.46 3.60 -1.27
N PHE A 6 12.00 3.10 -2.42
CA PHE A 6 10.79 2.29 -2.52
C PHE A 6 10.93 0.96 -1.76
N GLU A 7 12.02 0.22 -1.97
CA GLU A 7 12.29 -1.05 -1.29
C GLU A 7 12.33 -0.88 0.23
N LYS A 8 13.04 0.15 0.73
CA LYS A 8 13.05 0.50 2.16
C LYS A 8 11.65 0.80 2.69
N ALA A 9 10.81 1.49 1.92
CA ALA A 9 9.44 1.76 2.31
C ALA A 9 8.60 0.46 2.37
N VAL A 10 8.77 -0.45 1.41
CA VAL A 10 8.10 -1.76 1.39
C VAL A 10 8.50 -2.60 2.62
N GLU A 11 9.81 -2.62 2.95
CA GLU A 11 10.35 -3.33 4.11
C GLU A 11 9.86 -2.72 5.43
N MET A 12 9.89 -1.38 5.56
CA MET A 12 9.39 -0.68 6.75
C MET A 12 7.92 -1.00 7.05
N PHE A 13 7.10 -1.12 6.01
CA PHE A 13 5.69 -1.50 6.14
C PHE A 13 5.46 -3.02 6.19
N GLY A 14 6.50 -3.83 6.05
CA GLY A 14 6.43 -5.29 6.04
C GLY A 14 5.45 -5.81 4.99
N ILE A 15 5.53 -5.29 3.77
CA ILE A 15 4.67 -5.69 2.65
C ILE A 15 5.35 -6.86 1.93
N LEU A 16 4.78 -8.07 2.01
CA LEU A 16 5.38 -9.28 1.44
C LEU A 16 4.93 -9.57 0.00
N THR A 17 3.68 -9.22 -0.35
CA THR A 17 3.10 -9.61 -1.65
C THR A 17 2.29 -8.48 -2.26
N ARG A 18 1.03 -8.36 -1.88
CA ARG A 18 0.11 -7.34 -2.37
C ARG A 18 -0.59 -6.70 -1.19
N ILE A 19 -0.75 -5.39 -1.27
CA ILE A 19 -1.46 -4.61 -0.26
C ILE A 19 -2.35 -3.61 -0.97
N SER A 20 -3.57 -3.41 -0.46
CA SER A 20 -4.45 -2.36 -0.95
C SER A 20 -4.06 -1.01 -0.35
N LYS A 21 -4.44 0.10 -1.00
CA LYS A 21 -4.22 1.45 -0.45
C LYS A 21 -4.87 1.61 0.94
N LYS A 22 -6.01 0.94 1.16
CA LYS A 22 -6.70 0.87 2.45
C LYS A 22 -5.85 0.16 3.51
N ASP A 23 -5.26 -0.97 3.17
CA ASP A 23 -4.41 -1.74 4.08
C ASP A 23 -3.11 -0.99 4.40
N LEU A 24 -2.52 -0.34 3.41
CA LEU A 24 -1.36 0.54 3.60
C LEU A 24 -1.67 1.66 4.61
N LYS A 25 -2.82 2.35 4.44
CA LYS A 25 -3.29 3.37 5.39
C LYS A 25 -3.51 2.80 6.79
N ASN A 26 -4.11 1.61 6.89
CA ASN A 26 -4.31 0.96 8.19
C ASN A 26 -2.98 0.60 8.88
N LYS A 27 -1.99 0.11 8.12
CA LYS A 27 -0.64 -0.13 8.64
C LYS A 27 0.03 1.16 9.09
N TYR A 28 -0.06 2.23 8.29
CA TYR A 28 0.46 3.54 8.66
C TYR A 28 -0.11 4.03 9.99
N LEU A 29 -1.43 3.94 10.20
CA LEU A 29 -2.06 4.36 11.45
C LEU A 29 -1.58 3.53 12.65
N LYS A 30 -1.37 2.22 12.47
CA LYS A 30 -0.83 1.34 13.53
C LYS A 30 0.62 1.70 13.88
N LEU A 31 1.48 1.89 12.88
CA LEU A 31 2.87 2.26 13.07
C LEU A 31 3.02 3.69 13.62
N SER A 32 2.16 4.62 13.18
CA SER A 32 2.12 5.99 13.67
C SER A 32 1.83 6.04 15.16
N LYS A 33 0.87 5.25 15.64
CA LYS A 33 0.58 5.12 17.07
C LYS A 33 1.73 4.49 17.86
N LYS A 34 2.53 3.62 17.23
CA LYS A 34 3.67 2.96 17.87
C LYS A 34 4.89 3.87 17.97
N TYR A 35 5.19 4.60 16.91
CA TYR A 35 6.38 5.47 16.80
C TYR A 35 6.11 6.93 17.13
N HIS A 36 4.89 7.28 17.58
CA HIS A 36 4.54 8.63 17.99
C HIS A 36 5.53 9.14 19.05
N PRO A 37 6.02 10.38 18.98
CA PRO A 37 7.01 10.91 19.93
C PRO A 37 6.54 10.88 21.39
N ASP A 38 5.22 10.86 21.64
CA ASP A 38 4.65 10.75 22.98
C ASP A 38 4.68 9.32 23.55
N MET A 39 5.06 8.32 22.74
CA MET A 39 5.21 6.94 23.19
C MET A 39 6.62 6.69 23.72
N PRO A 40 6.79 5.80 24.72
CA PRO A 40 8.09 5.51 25.32
C PRO A 40 9.14 4.96 24.33
N ASP A 41 8.71 4.24 23.28
CA ASP A 41 9.57 3.75 22.19
C ASP A 41 9.51 4.64 20.92
N GLY A 42 8.88 5.80 21.04
CA GLY A 42 8.68 6.77 19.98
C GLY A 42 9.93 7.57 19.65
N SER A 43 10.05 8.00 18.40
CA SER A 43 11.08 8.96 17.98
C SER A 43 10.57 9.81 16.83
N HIS A 44 10.85 11.11 16.89
CA HIS A 44 10.49 12.04 15.83
C HIS A 44 11.14 11.65 14.48
N GLU A 45 12.37 11.13 14.51
CA GLU A 45 13.07 10.66 13.31
C GLU A 45 12.34 9.46 12.69
N LYS A 46 12.00 8.45 13.52
CA LYS A 46 11.26 7.26 13.05
C LYS A 46 9.88 7.62 12.50
N PHE A 47 9.19 8.59 13.12
CA PHE A 47 7.89 9.05 12.64
C PHE A 47 8.02 9.80 11.31
N THR A 48 9.06 10.61 11.15
CA THR A 48 9.36 11.32 9.91
C THR A 48 9.68 10.34 8.78
N GLU A 49 10.51 9.33 9.06
CA GLU A 49 10.84 8.27 8.12
C GLU A 49 9.59 7.48 7.71
N LEU A 50 8.75 7.08 8.68
CA LEU A 50 7.47 6.41 8.43
C LEU A 50 6.57 7.22 7.50
N LYS A 51 6.46 8.54 7.75
CA LYS A 51 5.65 9.43 6.92
C LYS A 51 6.22 9.52 5.49
N LYS A 52 7.53 9.68 5.34
CA LYS A 52 8.20 9.73 4.03
C LYS A 52 7.94 8.44 3.24
N SER A 53 8.09 7.28 3.88
CA SER A 53 7.80 5.98 3.25
C SER A 53 6.32 5.83 2.88
N TYR A 54 5.39 6.28 3.72
CA TYR A 54 3.96 6.27 3.41
C TYR A 54 3.61 7.13 2.18
N ASP A 55 4.13 8.35 2.13
CA ASP A 55 3.88 9.30 1.04
C ASP A 55 4.44 8.76 -0.28
N LEU A 56 5.64 8.15 -0.25
CA LEU A 56 6.25 7.50 -1.40
C LEU A 56 5.40 6.33 -1.92
N LEU A 57 4.95 5.44 -1.04
CA LEU A 57 4.10 4.31 -1.44
C LEU A 57 2.74 4.77 -1.97
N CYS A 58 2.17 5.83 -1.39
CA CYS A 58 0.94 6.44 -1.91
C CYS A 58 1.16 7.03 -3.29
N GLN A 59 2.26 7.75 -3.52
CA GLN A 59 2.62 8.27 -4.83
C GLN A 59 2.81 7.14 -5.85
N TYR A 60 3.43 6.03 -5.47
CA TYR A 60 3.56 4.85 -6.34
C TYR A 60 2.18 4.31 -6.75
N MET A 61 1.28 4.14 -5.78
CA MET A 61 -0.08 3.64 -6.04
C MET A 61 -0.91 4.61 -6.87
N ASP A 62 -0.76 5.92 -6.66
CA ASP A 62 -1.54 6.95 -7.35
C ASP A 62 -1.09 7.18 -8.79
N ASN A 63 0.17 6.85 -9.11
CA ASN A 63 0.67 6.86 -10.49
C ASN A 63 0.48 5.50 -11.19
N TYR A 64 -0.15 4.52 -10.54
CA TYR A 64 -0.39 3.23 -11.16
C TYR A 64 -1.53 3.33 -12.18
N SER A 65 -1.22 3.06 -13.45
CA SER A 65 -2.22 3.01 -14.52
C SER A 65 -2.98 1.69 -14.47
N TYR A 66 -4.30 1.77 -14.54
CA TYR A 66 -5.19 0.60 -14.61
C TYR A 66 -5.58 0.30 -16.06
N SER A 67 -5.57 -0.97 -16.43
CA SER A 67 -6.24 -1.46 -17.64
C SER A 67 -7.66 -1.92 -17.30
N PHE A 68 -8.63 -1.57 -18.14
CA PHE A 68 -10.03 -2.02 -18.01
C PHE A 68 -10.32 -3.26 -18.87
N GLU A 69 -9.27 -3.96 -19.31
CA GLU A 69 -9.40 -5.19 -20.07
C GLU A 69 -9.87 -6.36 -19.20
N ILE A 70 -10.49 -7.35 -19.84
CA ILE A 70 -11.02 -8.56 -19.19
C ILE A 70 -9.90 -9.31 -18.45
N GLU A 71 -8.68 -9.31 -18.98
CA GLU A 71 -7.52 -9.97 -18.36
C GLU A 71 -7.12 -9.30 -17.05
N GLU A 72 -7.03 -7.96 -17.04
CA GLU A 72 -6.75 -7.21 -15.80
C GLU A 72 -7.86 -7.39 -14.77
N PHE A 73 -9.12 -7.36 -15.21
CA PHE A 73 -10.26 -7.63 -14.33
C PHE A 73 -10.18 -9.02 -13.68
N LYS A 74 -9.86 -10.07 -14.46
CA LYS A 74 -9.68 -11.44 -13.94
C LYS A 74 -8.49 -11.55 -12.99
N HIS A 75 -7.40 -10.84 -13.24
CA HIS A 75 -6.25 -10.82 -12.35
C HIS A 75 -6.52 -10.12 -11.01
N GLN A 76 -7.32 -9.04 -11.03
CA GLN A 76 -7.73 -8.33 -9.80
C GLN A 76 -8.84 -9.07 -9.05
N PHE A 77 -9.74 -9.74 -9.77
CA PHE A 77 -10.91 -10.45 -9.22
C PHE A 77 -10.99 -11.92 -9.71
N PRO A 78 -10.04 -12.79 -9.31
CA PRO A 78 -9.99 -14.17 -9.81
C PRO A 78 -11.22 -15.00 -9.43
N SER A 79 -11.91 -14.64 -8.35
CA SER A 79 -13.12 -15.31 -7.88
C SER A 79 -14.38 -14.95 -8.67
N PHE A 80 -14.36 -13.91 -9.51
CA PHE A 80 -15.55 -13.33 -10.15
C PHE A 80 -15.77 -13.83 -11.60
N THR A 81 -15.24 -15.01 -11.94
CA THR A 81 -15.15 -15.53 -13.32
C THR A 81 -16.45 -16.06 -13.90
N SER A 82 -17.57 -16.05 -13.15
CA SER A 82 -18.90 -16.45 -13.65
C SER A 82 -19.66 -15.25 -14.24
N TYR A 83 -19.12 -14.61 -15.27
CA TYR A 83 -19.79 -13.46 -15.94
C TYR A 83 -20.90 -13.89 -16.93
N LYS A 84 -21.19 -15.19 -17.06
CA LYS A 84 -22.15 -15.75 -18.04
C LYS A 84 -23.62 -15.35 -17.81
N ASN A 85 -23.95 -14.60 -16.75
CA ASN A 85 -25.35 -14.29 -16.41
C ASN A 85 -25.75 -12.81 -16.50
N TRP A 86 -24.89 -11.92 -17.03
CA TRP A 86 -25.18 -10.47 -17.11
C TRP A 86 -25.57 -9.97 -18.51
N VAL A 87 -25.86 -10.87 -19.44
CA VAL A 87 -26.48 -10.54 -20.73
C VAL A 87 -27.78 -11.34 -20.82
N LYS A 88 -28.86 -10.76 -20.31
CA LYS A 88 -30.23 -11.11 -20.68
C LYS A 88 -30.92 -9.86 -21.18
#